data_AF-A0A5E6N333-F1
#
_entry.id   AF-A0A5E6N333-F1
#
_cell.length_a   1.000
_cell.length_b   1.000
_cell.length_c   1.000
_cell.angle_alpha   90.00
_cell.angle_beta   90.00
_cell.angle_gamma   90.00
#
_symmetry.space_group_name_H-M   'P 1'
#
loop_
_entity.id
_entity.type
_entity.pdbx_description
1 polymer ?
#
loop_
_entity_poly.entity_id
_entity_poly.type
_entity_poly.pdbx_seq_one_letter_code
_entity_poly.pdbx_strand_id
1 'polypeptide(L)'
;MPTNSSENCNANFPTHSLFETYQKDFLFYQQVLAQQPKDKNKIYSLHEPDVYVIAKGKGKGKSKGKDHKQYEYGNKVSIVSTKDNNIIVGVVSHDKNIHDSKTLDATITHANSNRTKPIQQAVCDRGYVGVKEVLGAMIILPKKALKRDNRYQRDKKRKL
;
A
#
# COMPACT_ATOMS: atom_id res chain seq x y z
N MET A 1 -61.81 -11.68 38.21
CA MET A 1 -61.08 -11.19 37.02
C MET A 1 -59.76 -10.62 37.51
N PRO A 2 -58.61 -11.31 37.35
CA PRO A 2 -57.34 -10.74 37.74
C PRO A 2 -56.92 -9.69 36.71
N THR A 3 -56.38 -8.57 37.20
CA THR A 3 -55.91 -7.42 36.43
C THR A 3 -54.60 -7.74 35.72
N ASN A 4 -54.52 -7.43 34.43
CA ASN A 4 -53.31 -7.58 33.61
C ASN A 4 -52.15 -6.81 34.23
N SER A 5 -51.11 -7.55 34.58
CA SER A 5 -49.76 -7.06 34.87
C SER A 5 -49.20 -6.34 33.65
N SER A 6 -48.94 -5.04 33.78
CA SER A 6 -48.04 -4.32 32.89
C SER A 6 -46.62 -4.80 33.17
N GLU A 7 -46.16 -5.79 32.42
CA GLU A 7 -44.75 -6.16 32.40
C GLU A 7 -43.95 -4.98 31.82
N ASN A 8 -43.27 -4.26 32.71
CA ASN A 8 -42.31 -3.25 32.35
C ASN A 8 -41.07 -3.95 31.77
N CYS A 9 -40.97 -3.98 30.44
CA CYS A 9 -39.79 -4.45 29.73
C CYS A 9 -38.65 -3.44 29.86
N ASN A 10 -38.09 -3.28 31.07
CA ASN A 10 -36.81 -2.61 31.24
C ASN A 10 -35.70 -3.56 30.78
N ALA A 11 -35.44 -3.57 29.47
CA ALA A 11 -34.19 -4.11 28.95
C ALA A 11 -33.04 -3.25 29.49
N ASN A 12 -32.47 -3.65 30.62
CA ASN A 12 -31.22 -3.12 31.14
C ASN A 12 -30.11 -3.48 30.15
N PHE A 13 -29.92 -2.64 29.12
CA PHE A 13 -28.71 -2.68 28.32
C PHE A 13 -27.55 -2.23 29.22
N PRO A 14 -26.45 -3.01 29.33
CA PRO A 14 -25.32 -2.62 30.15
C PRO A 14 -24.67 -1.37 29.54
N THR A 15 -25.02 -0.20 30.08
CA THR A 15 -24.56 1.13 29.67
C THR A 15 -23.04 1.28 29.77
N HIS A 16 -22.40 0.45 30.59
CA HIS A 16 -20.95 0.41 30.75
C HIS A 16 -20.16 -0.28 29.61
N SER A 17 -20.82 -0.83 28.58
CA SER A 17 -20.10 -1.60 27.53
C SER A 17 -19.98 -0.91 26.17
N LEU A 18 -20.88 0.01 25.82
CA LEU A 18 -20.92 0.63 24.48
C LEU A 18 -19.72 1.56 24.24
N PHE A 19 -19.35 2.37 25.24
CA PHE A 19 -18.25 3.31 25.10
C PHE A 19 -16.92 2.57 24.89
N GLU A 20 -16.60 1.57 25.71
CA GLU A 20 -15.37 0.77 25.55
C GLU A 20 -15.33 0.01 24.23
N THR A 21 -16.49 -0.49 23.77
CA THR A 21 -16.60 -1.23 22.50
C THR A 21 -16.35 -0.34 21.28
N TYR A 22 -16.91 0.87 21.26
CA TYR A 22 -16.88 1.76 20.08
C TYR A 22 -15.93 2.95 20.20
N GLN A 23 -15.18 3.07 21.30
CA GLN A 23 -14.24 4.18 21.53
C GLN A 23 -13.30 4.38 20.35
N LYS A 24 -12.76 3.28 19.81
CA LYS A 24 -11.86 3.31 18.64
C LYS A 24 -12.53 3.92 17.42
N ASP A 25 -13.77 3.55 17.14
CA ASP A 25 -14.53 4.02 15.98
C ASP A 25 -14.92 5.49 16.14
N PHE A 26 -15.35 5.91 17.33
CA PHE A 26 -15.64 7.32 17.60
C PHE A 26 -14.39 8.20 17.47
N LEU A 27 -13.24 7.76 17.99
CA LEU A 27 -11.97 8.46 17.81
C LEU A 27 -11.59 8.56 16.33
N PHE A 28 -11.78 7.48 15.57
CA PHE A 28 -11.54 7.46 14.13
C PHE A 28 -12.46 8.44 13.39
N TYR A 29 -13.76 8.48 13.69
CA TYR A 29 -14.68 9.43 13.06
C TYR A 29 -14.36 10.89 13.41
N GLN A 30 -13.97 11.16 14.66
CA GLN A 30 -13.50 12.49 15.06
C GLN A 30 -12.24 12.90 14.29
N GLN A 31 -11.29 11.99 14.10
CA GLN A 31 -10.11 12.24 13.28
C GLN A 31 -10.50 12.57 11.84
N VAL A 32 -11.44 11.83 11.25
CA VAL A 32 -11.90 12.07 9.86
C VAL A 32 -12.52 13.45 9.72
N LEU A 33 -13.35 13.87 10.68
CA LEU A 33 -14.03 15.18 10.68
C LEU A 33 -13.05 16.35 10.90
N ALA A 34 -11.96 16.14 11.64
CA ALA A 34 -10.99 17.19 11.94
C ALA A 34 -10.06 17.51 10.75
N GLN A 35 -9.99 16.66 9.72
CA GLN A 35 -9.05 16.79 8.60
C GLN A 35 -9.27 18.06 7.79
N GLN A 36 -8.18 18.75 7.47
CA GLN A 36 -8.17 19.96 6.65
C GLN A 36 -7.70 19.70 5.21
N PRO A 37 -8.02 20.58 4.24
CA PRO A 37 -7.63 20.43 2.83
C PRO A 37 -6.12 20.23 2.59
N LYS A 38 -5.26 20.74 3.46
CA LYS A 38 -3.79 20.69 3.31
C LYS A 38 -3.11 19.60 4.14
N ASP A 39 -3.88 18.81 4.89
CA ASP A 39 -3.30 17.77 5.74
C ASP A 39 -2.65 16.65 4.93
N LYS A 40 -1.62 16.05 5.52
CA LYS A 40 -0.90 14.89 4.97
C LYS A 40 -1.54 13.62 5.53
N ASN A 41 -1.41 12.50 4.82
CA ASN A 41 -1.90 11.18 5.23
C ASN A 41 -3.40 11.18 5.58
N LYS A 42 -4.20 11.72 4.66
CA LYS A 42 -5.64 11.80 4.90
C LYS A 42 -6.29 10.44 4.85
N ILE A 43 -7.33 10.28 5.67
CA ILE A 43 -8.26 9.16 5.63
C ILE A 43 -9.27 9.45 4.53
N TYR A 44 -9.25 8.61 3.48
CA TYR A 44 -10.12 8.76 2.30
C TYR A 44 -11.30 7.79 2.32
N SER A 45 -11.24 6.71 3.10
CA SER A 45 -12.29 5.72 3.24
C SER A 45 -12.50 5.40 4.72
N LEU A 46 -13.76 5.36 5.15
CA LEU A 46 -14.11 4.89 6.49
C LEU A 46 -13.98 3.36 6.62
N HIS A 47 -14.17 2.64 5.51
CA HIS A 47 -14.15 1.18 5.48
C HIS A 47 -12.74 0.61 5.26
N GLU A 48 -11.85 1.38 4.64
CA GLU A 48 -10.46 0.98 4.35
C GLU A 48 -9.51 2.13 4.72
N PRO A 49 -9.19 2.32 6.02
CA PRO A 49 -8.38 3.45 6.48
C PRO A 49 -6.93 3.40 5.98
N ASP A 50 -6.42 2.23 5.61
CA ASP A 50 -5.05 2.02 5.13
C ASP A 50 -4.85 2.40 3.66
N VAL A 51 -5.93 2.71 2.94
CA VAL A 51 -5.88 3.13 1.55
C VAL A 51 -5.43 4.57 1.43
N TYR A 52 -4.34 4.79 0.69
CA TYR A 52 -3.89 6.13 0.35
C TYR A 52 -4.25 6.47 -1.11
N VAL A 53 -4.27 7.78 -1.40
CA VAL A 53 -4.58 8.31 -2.73
C VAL A 53 -3.32 8.64 -3.51
N ILE A 54 -3.19 8.07 -4.70
CA ILE A 54 -2.19 8.45 -5.70
C ILE A 54 -2.84 9.46 -6.64
N ALA A 55 -2.78 10.74 -6.28
CA ALA A 55 -3.20 11.78 -7.21
C ALA A 55 -2.18 11.90 -8.36
N LYS A 56 -2.59 11.69 -9.61
CA LYS A 56 -1.77 12.06 -10.79
C LYS A 56 -1.77 13.58 -11.01
N GLY A 57 -1.28 14.35 -10.05
CA GLY A 57 -1.20 15.83 -10.09
C GLY A 57 0.12 16.34 -9.50
N LYS A 58 0.79 17.27 -10.19
CA LYS A 58 2.19 17.65 -9.94
C LYS A 58 2.45 18.19 -8.52
N GLY A 59 3.46 17.63 -7.85
CA GLY A 59 4.28 18.31 -6.84
C GLY A 59 4.18 17.71 -5.43
N LYS A 60 5.34 17.37 -4.84
CA LYS A 60 5.50 16.95 -3.45
C LYS A 60 4.64 17.81 -2.52
N GLY A 61 3.70 17.18 -1.82
CA GLY A 61 2.88 17.83 -0.78
C GLY A 61 1.68 18.65 -1.26
N LYS A 62 1.27 18.56 -2.54
CA LYS A 62 0.04 19.22 -3.01
C LYS A 62 -0.99 18.18 -3.45
N SER A 63 -1.96 17.91 -2.58
CA SER A 63 -3.27 17.38 -2.95
C SER A 63 -4.03 18.43 -3.76
N LYS A 64 -3.54 18.74 -4.96
CA LYS A 64 -4.29 19.49 -5.98
C LYS A 64 -4.45 18.58 -7.17
N GLY A 65 -5.29 17.55 -7.01
CA GLY A 65 -5.93 16.95 -8.16
C GLY A 65 -6.74 18.06 -8.85
N LYS A 66 -6.58 18.17 -10.16
CA LYS A 66 -7.51 18.97 -10.95
C LYS A 66 -8.79 18.12 -11.07
N ASP A 67 -9.97 18.70 -10.95
CA ASP A 67 -11.26 17.96 -10.91
C ASP A 67 -11.48 16.98 -12.08
N HIS A 68 -10.80 17.18 -13.21
CA HIS A 68 -10.85 16.28 -14.36
C HIS A 68 -9.89 15.07 -14.27
N LYS A 69 -9.16 14.87 -13.18
CA LYS A 69 -8.21 13.75 -13.03
C LYS A 69 -8.74 12.72 -12.05
N GLN A 70 -8.88 11.51 -12.57
CA GLN A 70 -9.20 10.34 -11.76
C GLN A 70 -8.15 10.16 -10.66
N TYR A 71 -8.64 9.95 -9.44
CA TYR A 71 -7.83 9.55 -8.31
C TYR A 71 -7.70 8.03 -8.33
N GLU A 72 -6.49 7.52 -8.12
CA GLU A 72 -6.25 6.10 -7.89
C GLU A 72 -6.17 5.90 -6.37
N TYR A 73 -7.08 5.07 -5.85
CA TYR A 73 -7.11 4.65 -4.45
C TYR A 73 -6.48 3.27 -4.37
N GLY A 74 -5.49 3.09 -3.49
CA GLY A 74 -4.95 1.77 -3.22
C GLY A 74 -3.78 1.77 -2.25
N ASN A 75 -3.42 0.57 -1.83
CA ASN A 75 -2.25 0.32 -1.00
C ASN A 75 -1.04 -0.10 -1.86
N LYS A 76 0.18 0.25 -1.45
CA LYS A 76 1.41 -0.12 -2.17
C LYS A 76 1.76 -1.53 -1.73
N VAL A 77 1.96 -2.42 -2.69
CA VAL A 77 2.44 -3.77 -2.42
C VAL A 77 3.68 -4.02 -3.27
N SER A 78 4.66 -4.69 -2.68
CA SER A 78 5.82 -5.24 -3.37
C SER A 78 5.72 -6.76 -3.40
N ILE A 79 5.87 -7.34 -4.57
CA ILE A 79 5.75 -8.79 -4.79
C ILE A 79 7.08 -9.28 -5.38
N VAL A 80 7.59 -10.38 -4.85
CA VAL A 80 8.79 -11.06 -5.36
C VAL A 80 8.38 -12.41 -5.90
N SER A 81 8.68 -12.64 -7.18
CA SER A 81 8.51 -13.93 -7.82
C SER A 81 9.84 -14.49 -8.32
N THR A 82 9.91 -15.81 -8.48
CA THR A 82 11.01 -16.45 -9.20
C THR A 82 10.93 -16.14 -10.69
N LYS A 83 12.07 -15.85 -11.32
CA LYS A 83 12.14 -15.45 -12.74
C LYS A 83 11.57 -16.50 -13.69
N ASP A 84 11.91 -17.76 -13.47
CA ASP A 84 11.63 -18.82 -14.45
C ASP A 84 10.24 -19.43 -14.26
N ASN A 85 9.79 -19.58 -13.01
CA ASN A 85 8.58 -20.32 -12.67
C ASN A 85 7.44 -19.43 -12.13
N ASN A 86 7.66 -18.11 -11.99
CA ASN A 86 6.70 -17.14 -11.44
C ASN A 86 6.14 -17.51 -10.06
N ILE A 87 6.89 -18.27 -9.26
CA ILE A 87 6.48 -18.64 -7.91
C ILE A 87 6.70 -17.44 -7.00
N ILE A 88 5.65 -17.00 -6.30
CA ILE A 88 5.72 -15.90 -5.33
C ILE A 88 6.46 -16.38 -4.08
N VAL A 89 7.55 -15.70 -3.74
CA VAL A 89 8.40 -16.02 -2.57
C VAL A 89 8.35 -14.94 -1.49
N GLY A 90 7.78 -13.77 -1.79
CA GLY A 90 7.59 -12.72 -0.80
C GLY A 90 6.58 -11.67 -1.23
N VAL A 91 5.84 -11.15 -0.26
CA VAL A 91 4.85 -10.09 -0.44
C VAL A 91 4.97 -9.14 0.75
N VAL A 92 5.05 -7.85 0.48
CA VAL A 92 5.11 -6.81 1.52
C VAL A 92 4.12 -5.70 1.18
N SER A 93 3.19 -5.45 2.10
CA SER A 93 2.32 -4.27 2.10
C SER A 93 3.06 -3.09 2.71
N HIS A 94 2.87 -1.88 2.18
CA HIS A 94 3.46 -0.66 2.73
C HIS A 94 2.37 0.35 3.07
N ASP A 95 2.20 0.63 4.36
CA ASP A 95 1.17 1.54 4.90
C ASP A 95 1.27 2.98 4.37
N LYS A 96 2.42 3.34 3.76
CA LYS A 96 2.68 4.65 3.20
C LYS A 96 3.13 4.51 1.75
N ASN A 97 2.75 5.49 0.94
CA ASN A 97 3.27 5.65 -0.42
C ASN A 97 4.75 6.10 -0.42
N ILE A 98 5.64 5.19 -0.06
CA ILE A 98 7.09 5.38 -0.15
C ILE A 98 7.57 5.15 -1.58
N HIS A 99 8.68 5.78 -1.94
CA HIS A 99 9.30 5.58 -3.26
C HIS A 99 9.74 4.13 -3.43
N ASP A 100 9.52 3.54 -4.61
CA ASP A 100 9.74 2.11 -4.88
C ASP A 100 11.18 1.66 -4.52
N SER A 101 12.19 2.48 -4.78
CA SER A 101 13.57 2.16 -4.40
C SER A 101 13.80 1.97 -2.88
N LYS A 102 12.88 2.43 -2.03
CA LYS A 102 12.90 2.24 -0.58
C LYS A 102 12.13 1.01 -0.12
N THR A 103 11.34 0.37 -0.99
CA THR A 103 10.60 -0.86 -0.63
C THR A 103 11.48 -2.11 -0.72
N LEU A 104 12.60 -2.06 -1.47
CA LEU A 104 13.45 -3.21 -1.77
C LEU A 104 14.01 -3.91 -0.54
N ASP A 105 14.38 -3.17 0.50
CA ASP A 105 14.98 -3.73 1.71
C ASP A 105 14.03 -4.66 2.46
N ALA A 106 12.83 -4.15 2.79
CA ALA A 106 11.77 -4.95 3.40
C ALA A 106 11.33 -6.12 2.49
N THR A 107 11.26 -5.87 1.18
CA THR A 107 10.81 -6.85 0.19
C THR A 107 11.78 -8.02 0.05
N ILE A 108 13.08 -7.74 -0.05
CA ILE A 108 14.13 -8.77 -0.16
C ILE A 108 14.31 -9.50 1.17
N THR A 109 14.20 -8.80 2.30
CA THR A 109 14.21 -9.43 3.63
C THR A 109 13.10 -10.47 3.77
N HIS A 110 11.86 -10.10 3.47
CA HIS A 110 10.72 -11.02 3.52
C HIS A 110 10.85 -12.17 2.51
N ALA A 111 11.38 -11.91 1.31
CA ALA A 111 11.60 -12.99 0.35
C ALA A 111 12.71 -13.96 0.79
N ASN A 112 13.76 -13.46 1.43
CA ASN A 112 14.85 -14.29 1.96
C ASN A 112 14.42 -15.09 3.20
N SER A 113 13.51 -14.59 4.03
CA SER A 113 13.00 -15.36 5.19
C SER A 113 12.28 -16.64 4.76
N ASN A 114 11.71 -16.66 3.56
CA ASN A 114 11.01 -17.83 2.99
C ASN A 114 11.94 -18.73 2.17
N ARG A 115 13.26 -18.50 2.18
CA ARG A 115 14.24 -19.20 1.34
C ARG A 115 15.45 -19.64 2.16
N THR A 116 15.95 -20.83 1.87
CA THR A 116 17.24 -21.30 2.44
C THR A 116 18.43 -20.64 1.75
N LYS A 117 18.32 -20.36 0.44
CA LYS A 117 19.36 -19.69 -0.35
C LYS A 117 18.99 -18.22 -0.57
N PRO A 118 19.86 -17.27 -0.18
CA PRO A 118 19.59 -15.85 -0.34
C PRO A 118 19.50 -15.46 -1.81
N ILE A 119 18.73 -14.41 -2.09
CA ILE A 119 18.63 -13.80 -3.41
C ILE A 119 19.96 -13.13 -3.75
N GLN A 120 20.55 -13.51 -4.89
CA GLN A 120 21.79 -12.90 -5.39
C GLN A 120 21.53 -11.82 -6.45
N GLN A 121 20.44 -11.96 -7.21
CA GLN A 121 20.06 -11.04 -8.28
C GLN A 121 18.55 -10.88 -8.29
N ALA A 122 18.08 -9.64 -8.39
CA ALA A 122 16.68 -9.30 -8.52
C ALA A 122 16.49 -8.42 -9.76
N VAL A 123 15.63 -8.86 -10.69
CA VAL A 123 15.22 -8.05 -11.84
C VAL A 123 14.04 -7.20 -11.39
N CYS A 124 14.17 -5.88 -11.52
CA CYS A 124 13.16 -4.94 -11.06
C CYS A 124 12.75 -3.96 -12.15
N ASP A 125 11.56 -3.40 -12.00
CA ASP A 125 11.06 -2.37 -12.89
C ASP A 125 11.89 -1.10 -12.83
N ARG A 126 11.74 -0.27 -13.85
CA ARG A 126 12.44 1.00 -13.98
C ARG A 126 12.05 2.02 -12.90
N GLY A 127 11.02 1.78 -12.09
CA GLY A 127 10.67 2.61 -10.93
C GLY A 127 11.70 2.53 -9.79
N TYR A 128 12.47 1.44 -9.73
CA TYR A 128 13.47 1.18 -8.69
C TYR A 128 14.83 1.87 -8.93
N VAL A 129 14.85 3.00 -9.65
CA VAL A 129 16.10 3.71 -9.99
C VAL A 129 16.86 4.14 -8.73
N GLY A 130 18.19 4.05 -8.80
CA GLY A 130 19.12 4.62 -7.82
C GLY A 130 19.73 3.59 -6.89
N VAL A 131 19.14 2.40 -6.79
CA VAL A 131 19.64 1.31 -5.94
C VAL A 131 20.26 0.24 -6.84
N LYS A 132 21.54 -0.06 -6.60
CA LYS A 132 22.31 -1.06 -7.37
C LYS A 132 22.39 -2.41 -6.65
N GLU A 133 22.36 -2.37 -5.32
CA GLU A 133 22.51 -3.53 -4.46
C GLU A 133 21.70 -3.32 -3.17
N VAL A 134 21.08 -4.38 -2.67
CA VAL A 134 20.33 -4.42 -1.41
C VAL A 134 20.57 -5.76 -0.75
N LEU A 135 21.05 -5.78 0.50
CA LEU A 135 21.26 -7.01 1.28
C LEU A 135 22.09 -8.09 0.54
N GLY A 136 23.09 -7.67 -0.25
CA GLY A 136 23.92 -8.56 -1.07
C GLY A 136 23.29 -9.00 -2.40
N ALA A 137 22.05 -8.60 -2.68
CA ALA A 137 21.38 -8.87 -3.95
C ALA A 137 21.63 -7.74 -4.96
N MET A 138 22.13 -8.07 -6.14
CA MET A 138 22.26 -7.10 -7.25
C MET A 138 20.91 -6.79 -7.89
N ILE A 139 20.61 -5.50 -8.02
CA ILE A 139 19.37 -5.01 -8.65
C ILE A 139 19.61 -4.75 -10.13
N ILE A 140 18.92 -5.49 -10.98
CA ILE A 140 19.01 -5.42 -12.43
C ILE A 140 17.80 -4.66 -12.96
N LEU A 141 18.04 -3.52 -13.61
CA LEU A 141 16.99 -2.70 -14.21
C LEU A 141 17.05 -2.75 -15.74
N PRO A 142 15.90 -2.84 -16.44
CA PRO A 142 15.88 -2.80 -17.89
C PRO A 142 16.30 -1.42 -18.40
N LYS A 143 17.26 -1.41 -19.33
CA LYS A 143 17.82 -0.18 -19.90
C LYS A 143 16.84 0.48 -20.86
N LYS A 144 16.88 1.81 -20.94
CA LYS A 144 16.12 2.55 -21.96
C LYS A 144 16.59 2.12 -23.35
N ALA A 145 15.64 1.95 -24.27
CA ALA A 145 15.95 1.91 -25.69
C ALA A 145 16.60 3.24 -26.10
N LEU A 146 17.76 3.16 -26.74
CA LEU A 146 18.45 4.29 -27.33
C LEU A 146 17.89 4.54 -28.74
N LYS A 147 17.92 5.78 -29.22
CA LYS A 147 17.43 6.15 -30.57
C LYS A 147 18.14 5.36 -31.69
N ARG A 148 19.39 4.96 -31.44
CA ARG A 148 20.23 4.14 -32.34
C ARG A 148 19.92 2.64 -32.30
N ASP A 149 19.07 2.16 -31.40
CA ASP A 149 18.80 0.73 -31.26
C ASP A 149 17.88 0.21 -32.39
N ASN A 150 18.31 -0.85 -33.06
CA ASN A 150 17.45 -1.65 -33.93
C ASN A 150 16.37 -2.38 -33.09
N ARG A 151 15.25 -2.77 -33.71
CA ARG A 151 14.12 -3.49 -33.09
C ARG A 151 14.59 -4.67 -32.22
N TYR A 152 15.49 -5.51 -32.75
CA TYR A 152 16.07 -6.64 -32.01
C TYR A 152 16.78 -6.21 -30.71
N GLN A 153 17.58 -5.15 -30.75
CA GLN A 153 18.31 -4.65 -29.59
C GLN A 153 17.36 -4.05 -28.54
N ARG A 154 16.22 -3.48 -28.96
CA ARG A 154 15.18 -3.01 -28.03
C ARG A 154 14.47 -4.16 -27.34
N ASP A 155 14.14 -5.23 -28.06
CA ASP A 155 13.48 -6.39 -27.47
C ASP A 155 14.41 -7.16 -26.54
N LYS A 156 15.69 -7.30 -26.89
CA LYS A 156 16.68 -7.89 -25.98
C LYS A 156 16.81 -7.10 -24.66
N LYS A 157 16.71 -5.77 -24.71
CA LYS A 157 16.73 -4.91 -23.50
C LYS A 157 15.45 -5.01 -22.64
N ARG A 158 14.33 -5.47 -23.22
CA ARG A 158 13.05 -5.69 -22.51
C ARG A 158 12.96 -7.07 -21.84
N LYS A 159 13.65 -8.07 -22.39
CA LYS A 159 13.60 -9.47 -21.95
C LYS A 159 14.64 -9.86 -20.90
N LEU A 160 15.46 -8.91 -20.44
CA LEU A 160 16.40 -9.11 -19.33
C LEU A 160 15.62 -9.32 -18.03
#